data_AF-A0AAW2PPT6-F1
#
_entry.id   AF-A0AAW2PPT6-F1
#
_cell.length_a   1.000
_cell.length_b   1.000
_cell.length_c   1.000
_cell.angle_alpha   90.00
_cell.angle_beta   90.00
_cell.angle_gamma   90.00
#
_symmetry.space_group_name_H-M   'P 1'
#
loop_
_entity.id
_entity.type
_entity.pdbx_description
1 polymer ?
#
loop_
_entity_poly.entity_id
_entity_poly.type
_entity_poly.pdbx_seq_one_letter_code
_entity_poly.pdbx_strand_id
1 'polypeptide(L)'
;MPSWSKLDFCKFASVWAGQDCPCTSDFDQKPENFVEKNGRYENDNGFGDDIRVEADEIENVAERVKDLDIVDDNSAEVGGKDARIPLPWELLQPVLRILGHCLLGPLNVDEVKDAASVAVRRLYARASHDLVPQAILATRSLIQLDTGAREAAKAAATAAANASGSNANTPSKAKKPEILLVSK
;
A
#
# COMPACT_ATOMS: atom_id res chain seq x y z
N MET A 1 -1.98 6.70 -24.77
CA MET A 1 -2.92 5.58 -24.57
C MET A 1 -4.24 6.14 -24.05
N PRO A 2 -5.39 5.88 -24.70
CA PRO A 2 -6.71 6.34 -24.24
C PRO A 2 -7.09 5.78 -22.87
N SER A 3 -7.98 6.47 -22.13
CA SER A 3 -8.37 6.09 -20.77
C SER A 3 -8.96 4.68 -20.67
N TRP A 4 -9.79 4.26 -21.63
CA TRP A 4 -10.38 2.92 -21.66
C TRP A 4 -9.31 1.82 -21.76
N SER A 5 -8.33 2.01 -22.64
CA SER A 5 -7.22 1.06 -22.82
C SER A 5 -6.32 0.96 -21.59
N LYS A 6 -6.14 2.06 -20.84
CA LYS A 6 -5.41 2.03 -19.55
C LYS A 6 -6.18 1.26 -18.49
N LEU A 7 -7.50 1.46 -18.43
CA LEU A 7 -8.38 0.81 -17.46
C LEU A 7 -8.40 -0.71 -17.70
N ASP A 8 -8.58 -1.13 -18.96
CA ASP A 8 -8.51 -2.54 -19.34
C ASP A 8 -7.14 -3.14 -19.01
N PHE A 9 -6.05 -2.44 -19.32
CA PHE A 9 -4.71 -2.88 -18.96
C PHE A 9 -4.55 -3.10 -17.45
N CYS A 10 -5.04 -2.18 -16.61
CA CYS A 10 -4.98 -2.34 -15.15
C CYS A 10 -5.79 -3.55 -14.67
N LYS A 11 -6.98 -3.78 -15.24
CA LYS A 11 -7.80 -4.96 -14.95
C LYS A 11 -7.13 -6.26 -15.38
N PHE A 12 -6.51 -6.29 -16.56
CA PHE A 12 -5.77 -7.46 -17.00
C PHE A 12 -4.59 -7.74 -16.09
N ALA A 13 -3.83 -6.71 -15.70
CA ALA A 13 -2.72 -6.87 -14.76
C ALA A 13 -3.18 -7.37 -13.39
N SER A 14 -4.32 -6.89 -12.89
CA SER A 14 -4.87 -7.31 -11.59
C SER A 14 -5.40 -8.75 -11.59
N VAL A 15 -6.04 -9.19 -12.67
CA VAL A 15 -6.47 -10.59 -12.85
C VAL A 15 -5.26 -11.50 -13.04
N TRP A 16 -4.30 -11.08 -13.86
CA TRP A 16 -3.09 -11.84 -14.11
C TRP A 16 -2.23 -12.03 -12.84
N ALA A 17 -2.17 -11.02 -11.97
CA ALA A 17 -1.46 -11.11 -10.70
C ALA A 17 -2.07 -12.14 -9.74
N GLY A 18 -3.34 -12.52 -9.94
CA GLY A 18 -4.07 -13.48 -9.12
C GLY A 18 -5.02 -12.81 -8.11
N GLN A 19 -5.59 -13.65 -7.24
CA GLN A 19 -6.54 -13.23 -6.22
C GLN A 19 -5.87 -12.45 -5.08
N ASP A 20 -6.69 -11.77 -4.27
CA ASP A 20 -6.23 -10.94 -3.16
C ASP A 20 -5.60 -11.82 -2.06
N CYS A 21 -4.30 -11.63 -1.80
CA CYS A 21 -3.61 -12.15 -0.62
C CYS A 21 -3.72 -11.13 0.53
N PRO A 22 -3.82 -11.54 1.80
CA PRO A 22 -3.65 -10.64 2.95
C PRO A 22 -2.40 -9.73 2.85
N CYS A 23 -1.34 -10.20 2.18
CA CYS A 23 -0.13 -9.48 1.81
C CYS A 23 -0.36 -8.07 1.23
N THR A 24 -1.50 -7.82 0.58
CA THR A 24 -1.81 -6.52 -0.03
C THR A 24 -2.17 -5.45 1.00
N SER A 25 -2.63 -5.86 2.19
CA SER A 25 -3.09 -4.98 3.27
C SER A 25 -1.97 -4.45 4.17
N ASP A 26 -0.75 -4.99 4.05
CA ASP A 26 0.44 -4.56 4.78
C ASP A 26 0.75 -3.06 4.62
N PHE A 27 0.27 -2.44 3.54
CA PHE A 27 0.46 -1.02 3.24
C PHE A 27 -0.70 -0.13 3.65
N ASP A 28 -1.83 -0.70 4.06
CA ASP A 28 -3.01 0.06 4.48
C ASP A 28 -2.96 0.40 5.98
N GLN A 29 -2.14 -0.32 6.76
CA GLN A 29 -1.78 0.07 8.11
C GLN A 29 -0.93 1.33 8.04
N LYS A 30 -1.54 2.47 8.44
CA LYS A 30 -0.77 3.66 8.80
C LYS A 30 0.32 3.22 9.79
N PRO A 31 1.53 3.77 9.72
CA PRO A 31 2.44 3.62 10.83
C PRO A 31 1.67 4.16 12.04
N GLU A 32 1.24 3.27 12.93
CA GLU A 32 0.98 3.70 14.28
C GLU A 32 2.23 4.47 14.67
N ASN A 33 2.06 5.70 15.16
CA ASN A 33 3.15 6.43 15.80
C ASN A 33 3.91 5.38 16.59
N PHE A 34 5.19 5.19 16.26
CA PHE A 34 6.07 4.29 16.98
C PHE A 34 6.24 4.93 18.36
N VAL A 35 5.19 4.84 19.19
CA VAL A 35 5.31 4.87 20.62
C VAL A 35 6.16 3.66 20.85
N GLU A 36 7.44 3.90 21.15
CA GLU A 36 8.30 2.96 21.81
C GLU A 36 7.55 2.47 23.06
N LYS A 37 6.66 1.49 22.88
CA LYS A 37 6.40 0.55 23.93
C LYS A 37 7.68 -0.24 24.03
N ASN A 38 8.58 0.27 24.88
CA ASN A 38 9.54 -0.52 25.62
C ASN A 38 8.75 -1.57 26.44
N GLY A 39 8.13 -2.52 25.74
CA GLY A 39 7.65 -3.78 26.26
C GLY A 39 8.86 -4.68 26.23
N ARG A 40 9.49 -4.79 27.38
CA ARG A 40 10.57 -5.69 27.75
C ARG A 40 10.27 -7.11 27.22
N TYR A 41 10.72 -7.43 26.02
CA TYR A 41 10.92 -8.81 25.60
C TYR A 41 12.17 -9.27 26.34
N GLU A 42 11.96 -10.01 27.43
CA GLU A 42 13.05 -10.78 28.04
C GLU A 42 13.49 -11.81 26.99
N ASN A 43 14.63 -11.54 26.37
CA ASN A 43 15.43 -12.56 25.69
C ASN A 43 15.94 -13.51 26.77
N ASP A 44 15.22 -14.61 27.01
CA ASP A 44 15.80 -15.76 27.69
C ASP A 44 16.36 -16.73 26.65
N ASN A 45 17.50 -16.35 26.08
CA ASN A 45 18.40 -17.29 25.42
C ASN A 45 19.42 -17.76 26.47
N GLY A 46 18.97 -18.58 27.42
CA GLY A 46 19.81 -19.28 28.38
C GLY A 46 20.48 -20.50 27.75
N PHE A 47 21.59 -20.30 27.06
CA PHE A 47 22.49 -21.39 26.70
C PHE A 47 23.25 -21.83 27.95
N GLY A 48 22.77 -22.92 28.56
CA GLY A 48 23.50 -23.73 29.55
C GLY A 48 22.83 -23.79 30.93
N ASP A 49 22.13 -24.89 31.20
CA ASP A 49 22.39 -25.74 32.38
C ASP A 49 21.59 -27.06 32.26
N ASP A 50 22.11 -28.10 32.88
CA ASP A 50 21.69 -29.50 32.85
C ASP A 50 20.23 -29.72 33.30
N ILE A 51 19.32 -30.18 32.40
CA ILE A 51 17.94 -30.55 32.77
C ILE A 51 17.68 -32.02 32.41
N ARG A 52 17.53 -32.82 33.47
CA ARG A 52 16.96 -34.16 33.43
C ARG A 52 15.52 -34.06 32.92
N VAL A 53 15.25 -34.71 31.78
CA VAL A 53 13.92 -34.81 31.20
C VAL A 53 13.10 -35.81 32.02
N GLU A 54 12.18 -35.33 32.85
CA GLU A 54 11.12 -36.14 33.44
C GLU A 54 10.06 -36.45 32.35
N ALA A 55 9.55 -37.68 32.32
CA ALA A 55 8.73 -38.21 31.24
C ALA A 55 7.37 -37.50 31.07
N ASP A 56 6.92 -36.73 32.08
CA ASP A 56 5.61 -36.10 32.13
C ASP A 56 5.47 -34.85 31.22
N GLU A 57 6.58 -34.22 30.81
CA GLU A 57 6.51 -33.02 29.95
C GLU A 57 6.18 -33.35 28.48
N ILE A 58 6.54 -34.56 28.02
CA ILE A 58 6.29 -35.00 26.64
C ILE A 58 4.80 -35.32 26.43
N GLU A 59 4.13 -35.85 27.45
CA GLU A 59 2.69 -36.15 27.40
C GLU A 59 1.83 -34.88 27.39
N ASN A 60 2.25 -33.83 28.12
CA ASN A 60 1.60 -32.52 28.10
C ASN A 60 1.74 -31.82 26.73
N VAL A 61 2.91 -31.93 26.09
CA VAL A 61 3.08 -31.42 24.72
C VAL A 61 2.17 -32.17 23.76
N ALA A 62 2.07 -33.51 23.86
CA ALA A 62 1.20 -34.32 23.01
C ALA A 62 -0.29 -33.97 23.12
N GLU A 63 -0.79 -33.64 24.33
CA GLU A 63 -2.15 -33.12 24.50
C GLU A 63 -2.34 -31.75 23.83
N ARG A 64 -1.35 -30.86 23.92
CA ARG A 64 -1.43 -29.51 23.34
C ARG A 64 -1.37 -29.49 21.81
N VAL A 65 -0.74 -30.47 21.16
CA VAL A 65 -0.75 -30.59 19.69
C VAL A 65 -1.99 -31.29 19.15
N LYS A 66 -2.75 -31.99 20.01
CA LYS A 66 -3.97 -32.71 19.63
C LYS A 66 -5.13 -31.79 19.28
N ASP A 67 -5.08 -30.55 19.78
CA ASP A 67 -6.11 -29.51 19.57
C ASP A 67 -5.76 -28.51 18.46
N LEU A 68 -4.61 -28.73 17.78
CA LEU A 68 -4.25 -27.99 16.57
C LEU A 68 -4.79 -28.72 15.35
N ASP A 69 -6.12 -28.79 15.26
CA ASP A 69 -6.77 -29.15 14.01
C ASP A 69 -6.48 -28.03 13.00
N ILE A 70 -5.88 -28.38 11.86
CA ILE A 70 -5.92 -27.50 10.70
C ILE A 70 -7.38 -27.49 10.30
N VAL A 71 -8.11 -26.45 10.71
CA VAL A 71 -9.43 -26.17 10.17
C VAL A 71 -9.22 -25.96 8.68
N ASP A 72 -9.43 -27.04 7.92
CA ASP A 72 -9.64 -27.02 6.49
C ASP A 72 -11.00 -26.36 6.30
N ASP A 73 -11.00 -25.03 6.44
CA ASP A 73 -12.10 -24.17 6.03
C ASP A 73 -12.26 -24.46 4.55
N ASN A 74 -13.19 -25.36 4.25
CA ASN A 74 -13.72 -25.64 2.93
C ASN A 74 -14.29 -24.33 2.39
N SER A 75 -13.40 -23.49 1.86
CA SER A 75 -13.73 -22.43 0.94
C SER A 75 -14.25 -23.12 -0.30
N ALA A 76 -15.57 -23.23 -0.34
CA ALA A 76 -16.35 -23.78 -1.43
C ALA A 76 -15.78 -23.36 -2.79
N GLU A 77 -15.54 -24.35 -3.64
CA GLU A 77 -15.27 -24.24 -5.08
C GLU A 77 -14.57 -22.96 -5.56
N VAL A 78 -13.24 -22.99 -5.67
CA VAL A 78 -12.56 -22.23 -6.72
C VAL A 78 -11.90 -23.24 -7.64
N GLY A 79 -12.54 -23.39 -8.81
CA GLY A 79 -12.17 -24.34 -9.85
C GLY A 79 -10.71 -24.29 -10.22
N GLY A 80 -10.20 -25.48 -10.58
CA GLY A 80 -8.96 -25.76 -11.30
C GLY A 80 -7.79 -24.85 -10.97
N LYS A 81 -6.79 -25.35 -10.24
CA LYS A 81 -5.42 -24.80 -10.08
C LYS A 81 -5.06 -23.92 -11.28
N ASP A 82 -5.38 -22.63 -11.21
CA ASP A 82 -5.11 -21.71 -12.30
C ASP A 82 -3.59 -21.66 -12.36
N ALA A 83 -3.05 -22.32 -13.37
CA ALA A 83 -1.61 -22.40 -13.56
C ALA A 83 -1.12 -20.96 -13.77
N ARG A 84 -0.62 -20.35 -12.70
CA ARG A 84 -0.10 -18.99 -12.72
C ARG A 84 1.04 -18.96 -13.73
N ILE A 85 0.82 -18.31 -14.87
CA ILE A 85 1.83 -18.20 -15.92
C ILE A 85 3.03 -17.43 -15.33
N PRO A 86 4.22 -18.03 -15.19
CA PRO A 86 5.39 -17.33 -14.67
C PRO A 86 5.75 -16.20 -15.64
N LEU A 87 5.87 -14.98 -15.11
CA LEU A 87 6.25 -13.83 -15.92
C LEU A 87 7.71 -13.48 -15.62
N PRO A 88 8.61 -13.59 -16.61
CA PRO A 88 9.97 -13.11 -16.43
C PRO A 88 9.97 -11.62 -16.14
N TRP A 89 10.94 -11.18 -15.34
CA TRP A 89 11.11 -9.78 -14.94
C TRP A 89 11.11 -8.80 -16.13
N GLU A 90 11.62 -9.22 -17.28
CA GLU A 90 11.66 -8.41 -18.51
C GLU A 90 10.28 -7.97 -19.01
N LEU A 91 9.25 -8.80 -18.81
CA LEU A 91 7.88 -8.44 -19.15
C LEU A 91 7.21 -7.64 -18.03
N LEU A 92 7.67 -7.80 -16.79
CA LEU A 92 7.14 -7.04 -15.65
C LEU A 92 7.60 -5.58 -15.68
N GLN A 93 8.81 -5.30 -16.15
CA GLN A 93 9.34 -3.94 -16.28
C GLN A 93 8.41 -2.98 -17.08
N PRO A 94 7.98 -3.29 -18.31
CA PRO A 94 7.07 -2.42 -19.05
C PRO A 94 5.70 -2.33 -18.36
N VAL A 95 5.22 -3.42 -17.74
CA VAL A 95 3.96 -3.41 -16.99
C VAL A 95 4.01 -2.40 -15.85
N LEU A 96 5.07 -2.43 -15.05
CA LEU A 96 5.26 -1.49 -13.93
C LEU A 96 5.40 -0.04 -14.41
N ARG A 97 6.07 0.21 -15.54
CA ARG A 97 6.13 1.58 -16.12
C ARG A 97 4.76 2.08 -16.54
N ILE A 98 3.97 1.24 -17.21
CA ILE A 98 2.61 1.61 -17.64
C ILE A 98 1.72 1.86 -16.42
N LEU A 99 1.77 1.00 -15.40
CA LEU A 99 1.03 1.19 -14.15
C LEU A 99 1.47 2.46 -13.41
N GLY A 100 2.78 2.75 -13.37
CA GLY A 100 3.29 4.00 -12.82
C GLY A 100 2.72 5.23 -13.52
N HIS A 101 2.62 5.20 -14.84
CA HIS A 101 1.95 6.26 -15.60
C HIS A 101 0.45 6.32 -15.39
N CYS A 102 -0.24 5.20 -15.16
CA CYS A 102 -1.67 5.18 -14.85
C CYS A 102 -1.96 5.76 -13.47
N LEU A 103 -1.06 5.52 -12.52
CA LEU A 103 -1.21 5.88 -11.12
C LEU A 103 -0.80 7.34 -10.84
N LEU A 104 0.37 7.76 -11.34
CA LEU A 104 0.96 9.09 -11.06
C LEU A 104 0.75 10.12 -12.19
N GLY A 105 0.13 9.72 -13.31
CA GLY A 105 -0.09 10.65 -14.42
C GLY A 105 -1.12 11.73 -14.08
N PRO A 106 -0.83 13.02 -14.32
CA PRO A 106 -1.69 14.14 -13.91
C PRO A 106 -3.02 14.21 -14.66
N LEU A 107 -3.09 13.60 -15.85
CA LEU A 107 -4.25 13.63 -16.74
C LEU A 107 -5.11 12.34 -16.68
N ASN A 108 -4.86 11.46 -15.70
CA ASN A 108 -5.66 10.25 -15.56
C ASN A 108 -6.92 10.52 -14.74
N VAL A 109 -8.03 9.95 -15.21
CA VAL A 109 -9.27 9.84 -14.43
C VAL A 109 -9.03 8.99 -13.18
N ASP A 110 -9.73 9.30 -12.09
CA ASP A 110 -9.50 8.64 -10.80
C ASP A 110 -9.79 7.14 -10.85
N GLU A 111 -10.75 6.70 -11.68
CA GLU A 111 -11.02 5.28 -11.93
C GLU A 111 -9.78 4.50 -12.42
N VAL A 112 -8.96 5.13 -13.28
CA VAL A 112 -7.72 4.51 -13.80
C VAL A 112 -6.67 4.45 -12.69
N LYS A 113 -6.60 5.46 -11.83
CA LYS A 113 -5.66 5.46 -10.69
C LYS A 113 -6.06 4.41 -9.65
N ASP A 114 -7.35 4.27 -9.37
CA ASP A 114 -7.86 3.27 -8.42
C ASP A 114 -7.62 1.86 -8.94
N ALA A 115 -7.96 1.59 -10.21
CA ALA A 115 -7.67 0.32 -10.88
C ALA A 115 -6.16 0.02 -10.91
N ALA A 116 -5.32 1.02 -11.19
CA ALA A 116 -3.87 0.87 -11.14
C ALA A 116 -3.39 0.55 -9.72
N SER A 117 -3.93 1.20 -8.69
CA SER A 117 -3.54 0.93 -7.29
C SER A 117 -3.85 -0.51 -6.88
N VAL A 118 -4.99 -1.06 -7.32
CA VAL A 118 -5.36 -2.46 -7.08
C VAL A 118 -4.41 -3.39 -7.84
N ALA A 119 -4.12 -3.10 -9.11
CA ALA A 119 -3.21 -3.89 -9.92
C ALA A 119 -1.79 -3.95 -9.31
N VAL A 120 -1.25 -2.82 -8.85
CA VAL A 120 0.09 -2.77 -8.24
C VAL A 120 0.13 -3.54 -6.91
N ARG A 121 -0.90 -3.43 -6.06
CA ARG A 121 -0.97 -4.22 -4.81
C ARG A 121 -0.99 -5.72 -5.09
N ARG A 122 -1.78 -6.18 -6.06
CA ARG A 122 -1.80 -7.60 -6.44
C ARG A 122 -0.49 -8.06 -7.05
N LEU A 123 0.16 -7.23 -7.87
CA LEU A 123 1.50 -7.51 -8.39
C LEU A 123 2.55 -7.60 -7.28
N TYR A 124 2.44 -6.80 -6.21
CA TYR A 124 3.29 -6.93 -5.03
C TYR A 124 3.08 -8.29 -4.35
N ALA A 125 1.82 -8.66 -4.06
CA ALA A 125 1.53 -9.95 -3.44
C ALA A 125 2.11 -11.10 -4.28
N ARG A 126 1.90 -11.05 -5.59
CA ARG A 126 2.48 -12.01 -6.52
C ARG A 126 4.01 -12.01 -6.50
N ALA A 127 4.66 -10.85 -6.58
CA ALA A 127 6.12 -10.74 -6.54
C ALA A 127 6.71 -11.32 -5.24
N SER A 128 6.00 -11.17 -4.13
CA SER A 128 6.35 -11.75 -2.83
C SER A 128 6.22 -13.27 -2.84
N HIS A 129 5.16 -13.82 -3.45
CA HIS A 129 5.01 -15.26 -3.60
C HIS A 129 6.01 -15.88 -4.59
N ASP A 130 6.32 -15.18 -5.68
CA ASP A 130 7.27 -15.60 -6.71
C ASP A 130 8.74 -15.35 -6.29
N LEU A 131 8.97 -14.72 -5.12
CA LEU A 131 10.28 -14.38 -4.54
C LEU A 131 11.20 -13.60 -5.50
N VAL A 132 10.65 -12.65 -6.25
CA VAL A 132 11.40 -11.82 -7.21
C VAL A 132 11.77 -10.47 -6.56
N PRO A 133 12.99 -10.30 -6.00
CA PRO A 133 13.33 -9.14 -5.17
C PRO A 133 13.21 -7.80 -5.91
N GLN A 134 13.56 -7.77 -7.20
CA GLN A 134 13.45 -6.55 -8.02
C GLN A 134 11.99 -6.10 -8.17
N ALA A 135 11.07 -7.06 -8.33
CA ALA A 135 9.64 -6.79 -8.45
C ALA A 135 9.03 -6.33 -7.13
N ILE A 136 9.41 -6.97 -6.03
CA ILE A 136 8.98 -6.60 -4.68
C ILE A 136 9.36 -5.14 -4.40
N LEU A 137 10.61 -4.75 -4.66
CA LEU A 137 11.06 -3.38 -4.46
C LEU A 137 10.32 -2.39 -5.35
N ALA A 138 10.20 -2.67 -6.65
CA ALA A 138 9.58 -1.74 -7.59
C ALA A 138 8.08 -1.51 -7.29
N THR A 139 7.34 -2.59 -7.00
CA THR A 139 5.92 -2.51 -6.63
C THR A 139 5.72 -1.81 -5.29
N ARG A 140 6.54 -2.12 -4.27
CA ARG A 140 6.51 -1.45 -2.97
C ARG A 140 6.75 0.05 -3.07
N SER A 141 7.77 0.47 -3.82
CA SER A 141 8.02 1.90 -4.07
C SER A 141 6.83 2.58 -4.74
N LEU A 142 6.18 1.91 -5.70
CA LEU A 142 5.03 2.48 -6.38
C LEU A 142 3.80 2.60 -5.46
N ILE A 143 3.56 1.65 -4.56
CA ILE A 143 2.50 1.71 -3.54
C ILE A 143 2.75 2.88 -2.59
N GLN A 144 3.98 3.04 -2.09
CA GLN A 144 4.34 4.14 -1.19
C GLN A 144 4.15 5.51 -1.87
N LEU A 145 4.51 5.62 -3.15
CA LEU A 145 4.28 6.83 -3.94
C LEU A 145 2.78 7.11 -4.15
N ASP A 146 1.94 6.10 -4.39
CA ASP A 146 0.48 6.26 -4.46
C ASP A 146 -0.10 6.80 -3.16
N THR A 147 0.25 6.16 -2.04
CA THR A 147 -0.22 6.55 -0.72
C THR A 147 0.19 7.98 -0.40
N GLY A 148 1.47 8.31 -0.59
CA GLY A 148 1.99 9.67 -0.36
C GLY A 148 1.35 10.71 -1.29
N ALA A 149 1.11 10.38 -2.56
CA ALA A 149 0.44 11.28 -3.50
C ALA A 149 -1.02 11.54 -3.10
N ARG A 150 -1.75 10.50 -2.64
CA ARG A 150 -3.12 10.64 -2.15
C ARG A 150 -3.18 11.43 -0.85
N GLU A 151 -2.23 11.24 0.06
CA GLU A 151 -2.10 12.03 1.29
C GLU A 151 -1.80 13.49 1.00
N ALA A 152 -0.85 13.78 0.08
CA ALA A 152 -0.54 15.12 -0.36
C ALA A 152 -1.74 15.81 -1.03
N ALA A 153 -2.49 15.09 -1.87
CA ALA A 153 -3.71 15.60 -2.48
C ALA A 153 -4.79 15.92 -1.44
N LYS A 154 -4.98 15.05 -0.43
CA LYS A 154 -5.89 15.29 0.69
C LYS A 154 -5.45 16.51 1.53
N ALA A 155 -4.15 16.65 1.82
CA ALA A 155 -3.61 17.79 2.55
C ALA A 155 -3.74 19.11 1.78
N ALA A 156 -3.55 19.09 0.45
CA ALA A 156 -3.79 20.25 -0.39
C ALA A 156 -5.28 20.64 -0.43
N ALA A 157 -6.19 19.67 -0.46
CA ALA A 157 -7.63 19.91 -0.41
C ALA A 157 -8.07 20.51 0.94
N THR A 158 -7.55 20.02 2.06
CA THR A 158 -7.84 20.61 3.38
C THR A 158 -7.26 22.01 3.54
N ALA A 159 -6.05 22.26 3.02
CA ALA A 159 -5.46 23.60 3.00
C ALA A 159 -6.29 24.59 2.16
N ALA A 160 -6.79 24.17 0.99
CA ALA A 160 -7.65 24.99 0.14
C ALA A 160 -9.02 25.28 0.79
N ALA A 161 -9.60 24.30 1.48
CA ALA A 161 -10.84 24.48 2.24
C ALA A 161 -10.65 25.46 3.41
N ASN A 162 -9.53 25.36 4.15
CA ASN A 162 -9.20 26.26 5.25
C ASN A 162 -8.89 27.69 4.77
N ALA A 163 -8.26 27.85 3.60
CA ALA A 163 -8.02 29.16 2.99
C ALA A 163 -9.32 29.83 2.50
N SER A 164 -10.32 29.05 2.07
CA SER A 164 -11.65 29.59 1.73
C SER A 164 -12.49 29.97 2.95
N GLY A 165 -12.15 29.48 4.14
CA GLY A 165 -12.81 29.81 5.42
C GLY A 165 -12.20 31.02 6.15
N SER A 166 -10.98 31.46 5.80
CA SER A 166 -10.40 32.68 6.35
C SER A 166 -11.01 33.91 5.68
N ASN A 167 -12.10 34.37 6.27
CA ASN A 167 -12.74 35.65 6.04
C ASN A 167 -11.69 36.76 5.87
N ALA A 168 -11.74 37.44 4.72
CA ALA A 168 -10.88 38.56 4.37
C ALA A 168 -11.19 39.78 5.24
N ASN A 169 -10.65 39.84 6.45
CA ASN A 169 -10.55 41.10 7.20
C ASN A 169 -9.21 41.80 6.89
N THR A 170 -9.03 42.20 5.63
CA THR A 170 -8.12 43.30 5.29
C THR A 170 -8.96 44.58 5.23
N PRO A 171 -8.79 45.55 6.15
CA PRO A 171 -9.38 46.86 5.98
C PRO A 171 -8.64 47.54 4.82
N SER A 172 -9.29 47.58 3.65
CA SER A 172 -8.87 48.40 2.52
C SER A 172 -8.94 49.87 2.93
N LYS A 173 -7.84 50.42 3.45
CA LYS A 173 -7.69 51.87 3.55
C LYS A 173 -7.52 52.40 2.13
N ALA A 174 -8.62 52.88 1.55
CA ALA A 174 -8.58 53.70 0.34
C ALA A 174 -7.78 54.98 0.66
N LYS A 175 -6.49 54.98 0.32
CA LYS A 175 -5.69 56.20 0.33
C LYS A 175 -5.92 56.90 -1.01
N LYS A 176 -6.66 58.01 -0.96
CA LYS A 176 -6.94 58.92 -2.09
C LYS A 176 -5.70 59.14 -2.97
N PRO A 177 -5.82 59.16 -4.30
CA PRO A 177 -4.80 59.77 -5.15
C PRO A 177 -4.95 61.28 -5.06
N GLU A 178 -4.07 61.96 -4.31
CA GLU A 178 -3.90 63.40 -4.48
C GLU A 178 -3.04 63.63 -5.72
N ILE A 179 -3.72 63.93 -6.83
CA ILE A 179 -3.16 64.62 -7.99
C ILE A 179 -2.69 65.99 -7.50
N LEU A 180 -1.36 66.18 -7.44
CA LEU A 180 -0.77 67.51 -7.38
C LEU A 180 -0.44 67.94 -8.80
N LEU A 181 -1.45 68.56 -9.44
CA LEU A 181 -1.26 69.50 -10.52
C LEU A 181 -0.50 70.72 -9.98
N VAL A 182 0.75 70.90 -10.39
CA VAL A 182 1.37 72.23 -10.45
C VAL A 182 2.04 72.37 -11.82
N SER A 183 1.42 73.20 -12.65
CA SER A 183 2.08 73.91 -13.75
C SER A 183 2.54 75.25 -13.21
N LYS A 184 3.82 75.61 -13.40
CA LYS A 184 4.28 76.63 -14.35
C LYS A 184 5.79 76.75 -14.29
#